data_AF-A0A3B0ZYB6-F1
#
_entry.id   AF-A0A3B0ZYB6-F1
#
_cell.length_a   1.000
_cell.length_b   1.000
_cell.length_c   1.000
_cell.angle_alpha   90.00
_cell.angle_beta   90.00
_cell.angle_gamma   90.00
#
_symmetry.space_group_name_H-M   'P 1'
#
loop_
_entity.id
_entity.type
_entity.pdbx_description
1 polymer ?
#
loop_
_entity_poly.entity_id
_entity_poly.type
_entity_poly.pdbx_seq_one_letter_code
_entity_poly.pdbx_strand_id
1 'polypeptide(L)'
;MESKPSIMTQLSARNPRAVTLVNQPKSNSQSTTRSKKTGLGNAVVKGITQLIQGQRQFAEEFGLNSARVFPKSHSLLDVQNPKKLLKQIFRSGEPGIVQLQGLFSDMVEHQLALFNSIDAVAQQALNSLSPETINNEHPSRLVTAGGKWRFYKNYHKEFLVNTNLRFNEIVAPSFVKSYSSNRENQN
;
A
#
# COMPACT_ATOMS: atom_id res chain seq x y z
N MET A 1 -68.56 63.45 54.24
CA MET A 1 -67.60 64.56 54.09
C MET A 1 -66.45 64.03 53.24
N GLU A 2 -66.10 64.49 52.06
CA GLU A 2 -66.63 65.49 51.14
C GLU A 2 -66.43 64.97 49.72
N SER A 3 -67.38 65.35 48.85
CA SER A 3 -67.31 65.63 47.41
C SER A 3 -66.07 65.17 46.61
N LYS A 4 -66.18 64.22 45.65
CA LYS A 4 -66.76 64.34 44.26
C LYS A 4 -66.07 65.42 43.39
N PRO A 5 -66.16 65.32 42.04
CA PRO A 5 -65.99 64.22 41.08
C PRO A 5 -64.98 64.67 39.97
N SER A 6 -64.74 64.07 38.79
CA SER A 6 -65.69 63.96 37.70
C SER A 6 -64.97 63.75 36.33
N ILE A 7 -65.53 62.83 35.52
CA ILE A 7 -65.72 62.91 34.04
C ILE A 7 -64.44 62.72 33.18
N MET A 8 -64.37 62.00 32.05
CA MET A 8 -65.28 61.38 31.06
C MET A 8 -64.46 60.24 30.39
N THR A 9 -64.98 59.05 30.09
CA THR A 9 -65.66 58.65 28.82
C THR A 9 -64.73 58.86 27.59
N GLN A 10 -64.42 57.95 26.66
CA GLN A 10 -65.09 56.81 26.00
C GLN A 10 -63.98 55.85 25.46
N LEU A 11 -64.15 54.53 25.49
CA LEU A 11 -64.75 53.70 24.43
C LEU A 11 -64.14 53.94 23.02
N SER A 12 -63.30 53.02 22.55
CA SER A 12 -63.30 52.65 21.13
C SER A 12 -62.73 51.24 20.92
N ALA A 13 -63.57 50.40 20.34
CA ALA A 13 -63.30 49.04 19.90
C ALA A 13 -62.76 49.03 18.46
N ARG A 14 -61.91 48.03 18.11
CA ARG A 14 -61.93 47.23 16.85
C ARG A 14 -60.55 46.59 16.52
N ASN A 15 -60.49 45.24 16.61
CA ASN A 15 -60.14 44.20 15.59
C ASN A 15 -59.16 44.50 14.42
N PRO A 16 -58.63 43.49 13.66
CA PRO A 16 -58.11 42.13 13.94
C PRO A 16 -56.79 41.77 13.18
N ARG A 17 -56.31 40.52 13.36
CA ARG A 17 -55.38 39.71 12.50
C ARG A 17 -53.87 40.02 12.52
N ALA A 18 -53.09 39.06 13.06
CA ALA A 18 -51.84 38.61 12.44
C ALA A 18 -51.55 37.15 12.84
N VAL A 19 -51.59 36.28 11.83
CA VAL A 19 -51.09 34.90 11.86
C VAL A 19 -49.57 34.96 11.85
N THR A 20 -48.88 34.22 12.71
CA THR A 20 -47.48 33.86 12.44
C THR A 20 -47.22 32.44 12.94
N LEU A 21 -47.06 31.52 11.98
CA LEU A 21 -46.51 30.19 12.19
C LEU A 21 -45.10 30.32 12.79
N VAL A 22 -44.89 29.77 13.98
CA VAL A 22 -43.55 29.53 14.51
C VAL A 22 -43.04 28.22 13.93
N ASN A 23 -42.02 28.34 13.07
CA ASN A 23 -41.26 27.25 12.49
C ASN A 23 -40.56 26.42 13.57
N GLN A 24 -40.77 25.10 13.53
CA GLN A 24 -39.93 24.13 14.22
C GLN A 24 -38.50 24.11 13.63
N PRO A 25 -37.45 23.98 14.46
CA PRO A 25 -36.11 23.73 13.95
C PRO A 25 -35.98 22.26 13.50
N LYS A 26 -35.77 22.06 12.20
CA LYS A 26 -35.31 20.78 11.63
C LYS A 26 -33.89 20.51 12.10
N SER A 27 -33.70 19.56 13.02
CA SER A 27 -32.38 19.07 13.40
C SER A 27 -31.75 18.29 12.23
N ASN A 28 -30.69 18.85 11.66
CA ASN A 28 -29.82 18.25 10.66
C ASN A 28 -29.09 17.01 11.24
N SER A 29 -29.58 15.81 10.95
CA SER A 29 -28.91 14.55 11.30
C SER A 29 -28.26 13.83 10.11
N GLN A 30 -28.11 14.48 8.94
CA GLN A 30 -27.65 13.82 7.70
C GLN A 30 -26.22 14.16 7.25
N SER A 31 -25.47 15.04 7.93
CA SER A 31 -24.16 15.52 7.44
C SER A 31 -22.94 14.72 7.91
N THR A 32 -23.04 13.93 8.99
CA THR A 32 -21.88 13.25 9.60
C THR A 32 -21.53 11.92 8.92
N THR A 33 -22.53 11.21 8.37
CA THR A 33 -22.34 9.89 7.75
C THR A 33 -21.73 9.96 6.34
N ARG A 34 -21.98 11.05 5.60
CA ARG A 34 -21.48 11.24 4.22
C ARG A 34 -20.01 11.66 4.20
N SER A 35 -19.61 12.53 5.13
CA SER A 35 -18.24 13.04 5.27
C SER A 35 -17.22 11.94 5.66
N LYS A 36 -17.58 11.05 6.60
CA LYS A 36 -16.72 9.92 7.01
C LYS A 36 -16.50 8.89 5.88
N LYS A 37 -17.53 8.57 5.09
CA LYS A 37 -17.42 7.63 3.97
C LYS A 37 -16.51 8.14 2.85
N THR A 38 -16.54 9.45 2.57
CA THR A 38 -15.61 10.06 1.60
C THR A 38 -14.16 10.10 2.09
N GLY A 39 -13.94 10.23 3.40
CA GLY A 39 -12.60 10.17 4.00
C GLY A 39 -11.95 8.80 3.86
N LEU A 40 -12.69 7.73 4.19
CA LEU A 40 -12.20 6.35 4.09
C LEU A 40 -11.87 5.96 2.64
N GLY A 41 -12.78 6.21 1.70
CA GLY A 41 -12.54 5.88 0.29
C GLY A 41 -11.35 6.63 -0.29
N ASN A 42 -11.16 7.91 0.06
CA ASN A 42 -9.98 8.66 -0.36
C ASN A 42 -8.68 8.14 0.26
N ALA A 43 -8.70 7.68 1.52
CA ALA A 43 -7.54 7.07 2.17
C ALA A 43 -7.13 5.76 1.48
N VAL A 44 -8.09 4.89 1.18
CA VAL A 44 -7.86 3.64 0.43
C VAL A 44 -7.29 3.92 -0.95
N VAL A 45 -7.91 4.84 -1.71
CA VAL A 45 -7.40 5.25 -3.03
C VAL A 45 -5.98 5.80 -2.94
N LYS A 46 -5.67 6.62 -1.92
CA LYS A 46 -4.33 7.16 -1.71
C LYS A 46 -3.33 6.03 -1.44
N GLY A 47 -3.65 5.09 -0.54
CA GLY A 47 -2.78 3.97 -0.22
C GLY A 47 -2.49 3.09 -1.43
N ILE A 48 -3.52 2.71 -2.20
CA ILE A 48 -3.34 1.91 -3.42
C ILE A 48 -2.51 2.69 -4.45
N THR A 49 -2.74 3.99 -4.61
CA THR A 49 -1.93 4.83 -5.53
C THR A 49 -0.45 4.82 -5.13
N GLN A 50 -0.13 4.91 -3.84
CA GLN A 50 1.25 4.87 -3.36
C GLN A 50 1.90 3.50 -3.62
N LEU A 51 1.16 2.41 -3.45
CA LEU A 51 1.64 1.06 -3.77
C LEU A 51 1.95 0.91 -5.27
N ILE A 52 1.04 1.36 -6.14
CA ILE A 52 1.20 1.38 -7.59
C ILE A 52 2.45 2.20 -7.98
N GLN A 53 2.64 3.37 -7.39
CA GLN A 53 3.81 4.22 -7.64
C GLN A 53 5.12 3.54 -7.21
N GLY A 54 5.16 2.95 -6.02
CA GLY A 54 6.33 2.22 -5.54
C GLY A 54 6.69 1.04 -6.45
N GLN A 55 5.69 0.29 -6.93
CA GLN A 55 5.88 -0.80 -7.86
C GLN A 55 6.42 -0.35 -9.22
N ARG A 56 5.95 0.80 -9.72
CA ARG A 56 6.44 1.39 -10.96
C ARG A 56 7.88 1.85 -10.84
N GLN A 57 8.20 2.57 -9.77
CA GLN A 57 9.57 3.00 -9.48
C GLN A 57 10.50 1.78 -9.37
N PHE A 58 10.07 0.72 -8.69
CA PHE A 58 10.82 -0.52 -8.62
C PHE A 58 11.06 -1.13 -10.01
N ALA A 59 10.03 -1.24 -10.85
CA ALA A 59 10.19 -1.78 -12.21
C ALA A 59 11.19 -0.94 -13.03
N GLU A 60 11.15 0.39 -12.90
CA GLU A 60 12.06 1.32 -13.58
C GLU A 60 13.50 1.17 -13.07
N GLU A 61 13.73 1.12 -11.76
CA GLU A 61 15.07 0.97 -11.15
C GLU A 61 15.76 -0.34 -11.52
N PHE A 62 14.99 -1.42 -11.69
CA PHE A 62 15.50 -2.74 -12.05
C PHE A 62 15.45 -3.03 -13.56
N GLY A 63 15.06 -2.06 -14.38
CA GLY A 63 14.97 -2.19 -15.84
C GLY A 63 13.96 -3.26 -16.32
N LEU A 64 12.94 -3.52 -15.51
CA LEU A 64 11.93 -4.55 -15.79
C LEU A 64 10.83 -4.00 -16.70
N ASN A 65 10.33 -4.85 -17.60
CA ASN A 65 9.19 -4.49 -18.44
C ASN A 65 7.89 -4.56 -17.63
N SER A 66 7.28 -3.41 -17.34
CA SER A 66 6.05 -3.28 -16.55
C SER A 66 4.87 -4.12 -17.09
N ALA A 67 4.77 -4.33 -18.41
CA ALA A 67 3.70 -5.14 -19.00
C ALA A 67 3.86 -6.63 -18.70
N ARG A 68 5.10 -7.11 -18.56
CA ARG A 68 5.39 -8.50 -18.17
C ARG A 68 5.21 -8.72 -16.67
N VAL A 69 5.59 -7.72 -15.87
CA VAL A 69 5.56 -7.82 -14.41
C VAL A 69 4.14 -7.69 -13.85
N PHE A 70 3.26 -6.96 -14.55
CA PHE A 70 1.91 -6.66 -14.07
C PHE A 70 0.83 -6.92 -15.14
N PRO A 71 0.66 -8.15 -15.64
CA PRO A 71 -0.13 -8.42 -16.84
C PRO A 71 -1.63 -8.05 -16.71
N LYS A 72 -2.21 -8.08 -15.51
CA LYS A 72 -3.65 -7.81 -15.28
C LYS A 72 -3.91 -6.36 -14.86
N SER A 73 -2.88 -5.66 -14.41
CA SER A 73 -2.94 -4.30 -13.86
C SER A 73 -2.03 -3.31 -14.57
N HIS A 74 -1.34 -3.73 -15.62
CA HIS A 74 -0.41 -2.91 -16.41
C HIS A 74 -1.07 -1.61 -16.88
N SER A 75 -2.30 -1.71 -17.37
CA SER A 75 -3.08 -0.54 -17.80
C SER A 75 -3.30 0.45 -16.65
N LEU A 76 -3.48 -0.02 -15.41
CA LEU A 76 -3.65 0.84 -14.23
C LEU A 76 -2.33 1.49 -13.78
N LEU A 77 -1.21 0.80 -13.96
CA LEU A 77 0.15 1.24 -13.60
C LEU A 77 0.74 2.22 -14.62
N ASP A 78 0.37 2.08 -15.89
CA ASP A 78 0.84 2.95 -16.96
C ASP A 78 0.10 4.31 -16.99
N VAL A 79 -1.10 4.38 -16.39
CA VAL A 79 -1.89 5.62 -16.36
C VAL A 79 -1.19 6.72 -15.57
N GLN A 80 -1.04 7.89 -16.21
CA GLN A 80 -0.45 9.10 -15.63
C GLN A 80 -1.16 9.61 -14.35
N ASN A 81 -2.39 9.17 -14.09
CA ASN A 81 -3.15 9.52 -12.89
C ASN A 81 -3.91 8.32 -12.28
N PRO A 82 -3.22 7.43 -11.53
CA PRO A 82 -3.81 6.23 -10.94
C PRO A 82 -4.95 6.56 -9.96
N LYS A 83 -4.85 7.71 -9.27
CA LYS A 83 -5.88 8.19 -8.34
C LYS A 83 -7.22 8.45 -9.03
N LYS A 84 -7.21 9.05 -10.22
CA LYS A 84 -8.45 9.33 -10.98
C LYS A 84 -9.11 8.03 -11.45
N LEU A 85 -8.29 7.09 -11.93
CA LEU A 85 -8.75 5.79 -12.39
C LEU A 85 -9.31 4.93 -11.26
N LEU A 86 -8.61 4.84 -10.13
CA LEU A 86 -9.12 4.14 -8.95
C LEU A 86 -10.46 4.72 -8.48
N LYS A 87 -10.62 6.05 -8.47
CA LYS A 87 -11.93 6.66 -8.16
C LYS A 87 -13.02 6.26 -9.14
N GLN A 88 -12.70 6.08 -10.42
CA GLN A 88 -13.64 5.59 -11.42
C GLN A 88 -13.98 4.13 -11.17
N ILE A 89 -12.99 3.29 -10.91
CA ILE A 89 -13.16 1.87 -10.56
C ILE A 89 -14.08 1.71 -9.35
N PHE A 90 -13.84 2.45 -8.26
CA PHE A 90 -14.70 2.45 -7.07
C PHE A 90 -16.15 2.92 -7.33
N ARG A 91 -16.39 3.69 -8.40
CA ARG A 91 -17.73 4.14 -8.81
C ARG A 91 -18.39 3.18 -9.81
N SER A 92 -17.65 2.22 -10.34
CA SER A 92 -18.10 1.34 -11.43
C SER A 92 -19.00 0.19 -10.98
N GLY A 93 -19.18 -0.02 -9.66
CA GLY A 93 -19.93 -1.16 -9.14
C GLY A 93 -19.21 -2.50 -9.38
N GLU A 94 -19.96 -3.52 -9.79
CA GLU A 94 -19.45 -4.89 -10.03
C GLU A 94 -18.23 -4.96 -10.98
N PRO A 95 -18.22 -4.32 -12.16
CA PRO A 95 -17.02 -4.24 -13.00
C PRO A 95 -15.78 -3.68 -12.31
N GLY A 96 -15.97 -2.77 -11.35
CA GLY A 96 -14.89 -2.20 -10.56
C GLY A 96 -14.32 -3.18 -9.54
N ILE A 97 -15.15 -4.09 -9.01
CA ILE A 97 -14.71 -5.13 -8.06
C ILE A 97 -13.75 -6.09 -8.76
N VAL A 98 -14.10 -6.56 -9.96
CA VAL A 98 -13.23 -7.48 -10.75
C VAL A 98 -11.88 -6.82 -11.06
N GLN A 99 -11.88 -5.53 -11.44
CA GLN A 99 -10.64 -4.79 -11.69
C GLN A 99 -9.77 -4.63 -10.43
N LEU A 100 -10.38 -4.36 -9.28
CA LEU A 100 -9.66 -4.30 -8.01
C LEU A 100 -9.08 -5.66 -7.61
N GLN A 101 -9.84 -6.75 -7.80
CA GLN A 101 -9.34 -8.09 -7.53
C GLN A 101 -8.14 -8.45 -8.42
N GLY A 102 -8.20 -8.11 -9.71
CA GLY A 102 -7.07 -8.28 -10.64
C GLY A 102 -5.84 -7.49 -10.19
N LEU A 103 -6.03 -6.23 -9.77
CA LEU A 103 -4.96 -5.41 -9.22
C LEU A 103 -4.34 -6.03 -7.95
N PHE A 104 -5.16 -6.46 -6.99
CA PHE A 104 -4.65 -7.10 -5.77
C PHE A 104 -3.92 -8.42 -6.08
N SER A 105 -4.44 -9.24 -7.01
CA SER A 105 -3.77 -10.47 -7.47
C SER A 105 -2.38 -10.17 -8.01
N ASP A 106 -2.26 -9.20 -8.92
CA ASP A 106 -0.97 -8.80 -9.48
C ASP A 106 -0.01 -8.27 -8.41
N MET A 107 -0.50 -7.50 -7.44
CA MET A 107 0.35 -7.01 -6.35
C MET A 107 0.89 -8.15 -5.49
N VAL A 108 0.07 -9.17 -5.20
CA VAL A 108 0.50 -10.36 -4.45
C VAL A 108 1.48 -11.20 -5.27
N GLU A 109 1.18 -11.46 -6.54
CA GLU A 109 2.05 -12.20 -7.45
C GLU A 109 3.42 -11.51 -7.57
N HIS A 110 3.45 -10.18 -7.65
CA HIS A 110 4.67 -9.40 -7.66
C HIS A 110 5.47 -9.55 -6.36
N GLN A 111 4.81 -9.46 -5.20
CA GLN A 111 5.49 -9.67 -3.90
C GLN A 111 6.13 -11.06 -3.81
N LEU A 112 5.43 -12.10 -4.26
CA LEU A 112 5.97 -13.47 -4.29
C LEU A 112 7.15 -13.59 -5.27
N ALA A 113 7.06 -12.96 -6.45
CA ALA A 113 8.14 -12.94 -7.41
C ALA A 113 9.39 -12.24 -6.85
N LEU A 114 9.23 -11.16 -6.08
CA LEU A 114 10.33 -10.49 -5.39
C LEU A 114 10.99 -11.41 -4.38
N PHE A 115 10.20 -12.07 -3.52
CA PHE A 115 10.75 -13.01 -2.53
C PHE A 115 11.55 -14.15 -3.20
N ASN A 116 11.02 -14.71 -4.29
CA ASN A 116 11.70 -15.76 -5.04
C ASN A 116 12.98 -15.24 -5.72
N SER A 117 12.99 -13.97 -6.15
CA SER A 117 14.15 -13.34 -6.78
C SER A 117 15.31 -13.14 -5.79
N ILE A 118 15.06 -13.00 -4.49
CA ILE A 118 16.13 -12.90 -3.48
C ILE A 118 16.94 -14.20 -3.43
N ASP A 119 16.28 -15.36 -3.49
CA ASP A 119 16.98 -16.64 -3.57
C ASP A 119 17.80 -16.77 -4.87
N ALA A 120 17.24 -16.30 -6.00
CA ALA A 120 17.97 -16.26 -7.27
C ALA A 120 19.22 -15.36 -7.20
N VAL A 121 19.16 -14.23 -6.49
CA VAL A 121 20.34 -13.37 -6.24
C VAL A 121 21.38 -14.11 -5.39
N ALA A 122 20.97 -14.83 -4.35
CA ALA A 122 21.88 -15.64 -3.54
C ALA A 122 22.53 -16.77 -4.38
N GLN A 123 21.75 -17.43 -5.22
CA GLN A 123 22.25 -18.44 -6.15
C GLN A 123 23.26 -17.84 -7.14
N GLN A 124 22.98 -16.67 -7.70
CA GLN A 124 23.89 -15.97 -8.60
C GLN A 124 25.20 -15.59 -7.89
N ALA A 125 25.13 -15.08 -6.66
CA ALA A 125 26.32 -14.77 -5.86
C ALA A 125 27.16 -16.02 -5.58
N LEU A 126 26.53 -17.15 -5.27
CA LEU A 126 27.23 -18.44 -5.11
C LEU A 126 27.89 -18.89 -6.42
N ASN A 127 27.23 -18.74 -7.56
CA ASN A 127 27.82 -19.04 -8.87
C ASN A 127 29.06 -18.17 -9.16
N SER A 128 28.99 -16.87 -8.85
CA SER A 128 30.14 -15.96 -9.00
C SER A 128 31.31 -16.35 -8.09
N LEU A 129 31.03 -16.92 -6.92
CA LEU A 129 32.03 -17.43 -5.96
C LEU A 129 32.32 -18.92 -6.15
N SER A 130 32.15 -19.46 -7.36
CA SER A 130 32.41 -20.88 -7.60
C SER A 130 33.85 -21.27 -7.24
N PRO A 131 34.09 -22.51 -6.76
CA PRO A 131 35.44 -23.01 -6.55
C PRO A 131 36.34 -22.88 -7.79
N GLU A 132 35.76 -23.04 -8.98
CA GLU A 132 36.43 -22.86 -10.27
C GLU A 132 36.89 -21.41 -10.46
N THR A 133 36.01 -20.43 -10.24
CA THR A 133 36.35 -18.99 -10.31
C THR A 133 37.48 -18.66 -9.33
N ILE A 134 37.36 -19.11 -8.08
CA ILE A 134 38.33 -18.81 -7.01
C ILE A 134 39.69 -19.50 -7.29
N ASN A 135 39.70 -20.74 -7.79
CA ASN A 135 40.94 -21.43 -8.15
C ASN A 135 41.68 -20.73 -9.29
N ASN A 136 40.95 -20.19 -10.27
CA ASN A 136 41.55 -19.50 -11.42
C ASN A 136 42.18 -18.15 -11.02
N GLU A 137 41.55 -17.42 -10.09
CA GLU A 137 42.04 -16.11 -9.64
C GLU A 137 43.14 -16.22 -8.57
N HIS A 138 43.08 -17.23 -7.69
CA HIS A 138 43.94 -17.34 -6.51
C HIS A 138 44.47 -18.76 -6.21
N PRO A 139 45.17 -19.42 -7.15
CA PRO A 139 45.57 -20.83 -7.01
C PRO A 139 46.53 -21.10 -5.84
N SER A 140 47.44 -20.16 -5.52
CA SER A 140 48.52 -20.36 -4.56
C SER A 140 48.10 -20.32 -3.08
N ARG A 141 46.97 -19.70 -2.75
CA ARG A 141 46.45 -19.60 -1.36
C ARG A 141 45.61 -20.79 -0.92
N LEU A 142 45.19 -21.64 -1.86
CA LEU A 142 44.25 -22.74 -1.61
C LEU A 142 44.97 -24.05 -1.30
N VAL A 143 46.19 -24.23 -1.81
CA VAL A 143 47.05 -25.40 -1.55
C VAL A 143 47.41 -25.51 -0.07
N THR A 144 47.60 -24.39 0.64
CA THR A 144 47.89 -24.35 2.08
C THR A 144 46.66 -24.53 2.97
N ALA A 145 45.45 -24.48 2.41
CA ALA A 145 44.18 -24.55 3.14
C ALA A 145 43.38 -25.87 2.90
N GLY A 146 44.04 -26.91 2.37
CA GLY A 146 43.42 -28.08 1.72
C GLY A 146 42.17 -28.68 2.39
N GLY A 147 42.18 -28.86 3.72
CA GLY A 147 41.01 -29.38 4.45
C GLY A 147 39.80 -28.44 4.40
N LYS A 148 40.00 -27.15 4.71
CA LYS A 148 38.95 -26.12 4.66
C LYS A 148 38.43 -25.91 3.24
N TRP A 149 39.33 -26.00 2.25
CA TRP A 149 38.97 -25.90 0.85
C TRP A 149 38.06 -27.05 0.38
N ARG A 150 38.31 -28.27 0.84
CA ARG A 150 37.42 -29.41 0.56
C ARG A 150 36.03 -29.22 1.15
N PHE A 151 35.93 -28.75 2.40
CA PHE A 151 34.64 -28.44 3.02
C PHE A 151 33.90 -27.33 2.28
N TYR A 152 34.60 -26.25 1.90
CA TYR A 152 34.01 -25.18 1.11
C TYR A 152 33.38 -25.69 -0.19
N LYS A 153 34.10 -26.51 -0.96
CA LYS A 153 33.57 -27.11 -2.20
C LYS A 153 32.32 -27.94 -1.97
N ASN A 154 32.28 -28.70 -0.89
CA ASN A 154 31.11 -29.50 -0.54
C ASN A 154 29.92 -28.62 -0.16
N TYR A 155 30.11 -27.64 0.73
CA TYR A 155 29.05 -26.70 1.13
C TYR A 155 28.55 -25.86 -0.04
N HIS A 156 29.45 -25.36 -0.89
CA HIS A 156 29.09 -24.62 -2.10
C HIS A 156 28.16 -25.43 -3.00
N LYS A 157 28.52 -26.69 -3.28
CA LYS A 157 27.66 -27.60 -4.06
C LYS A 157 26.32 -27.85 -3.37
N GLU A 158 26.33 -28.05 -2.06
CA GLU A 158 25.10 -28.28 -1.27
C GLU A 158 24.15 -27.08 -1.35
N PHE A 159 24.68 -25.86 -1.20
CA PHE A 159 23.90 -24.63 -1.34
C PHE A 159 23.40 -24.40 -2.77
N LEU A 160 24.08 -24.85 -3.81
CA LEU A 160 23.57 -24.73 -5.18
C LEU A 160 22.41 -25.68 -5.46
N VAL A 161 22.49 -26.91 -4.95
CA VAL A 161 21.50 -27.97 -5.23
C VAL A 161 20.29 -27.88 -4.31
N ASN A 162 20.50 -27.52 -3.04
CA ASN A 162 19.44 -27.51 -2.03
C ASN A 162 18.92 -26.09 -1.80
N THR A 163 17.84 -25.74 -2.50
CA THR A 163 17.16 -24.43 -2.37
C THR A 163 16.70 -24.16 -0.95
N ASN A 164 16.18 -25.17 -0.22
CA ASN A 164 15.73 -24.97 1.16
C ASN A 164 16.88 -24.62 2.10
N LEU A 165 18.01 -25.32 1.96
CA LEU A 165 19.21 -25.04 2.75
C LEU A 165 19.75 -23.63 2.44
N ARG A 166 19.87 -23.29 1.15
CA ARG A 166 20.29 -21.94 0.73
C ARG A 166 19.37 -20.85 1.27
N PHE A 167 18.07 -21.06 1.16
CA PHE A 167 17.11 -20.09 1.65
C PHE A 167 17.22 -19.91 3.18
N ASN A 168 17.23 -21.01 3.94
CA ASN A 168 17.20 -20.96 5.40
C ASN A 168 18.50 -20.43 6.02
N GLU A 169 19.65 -20.75 5.43
CA GLU A 169 20.96 -20.40 6.02
C GLU A 169 21.53 -19.09 5.49
N ILE A 170 21.23 -18.73 4.24
CA ILE A 170 21.83 -17.54 3.59
C ILE A 170 20.80 -16.43 3.46
N VAL A 171 19.64 -16.74 2.87
CA VAL A 171 18.66 -15.72 2.47
C VAL A 171 17.88 -15.21 3.68
N ALA A 172 17.17 -16.09 4.38
CA ALA A 172 16.22 -15.71 5.42
C ALA A 172 16.88 -14.94 6.59
N PRO A 173 18.04 -15.34 7.14
CA PRO A 173 18.65 -14.63 8.26
C PRO A 173 19.09 -13.22 7.86
N SER A 174 19.71 -13.09 6.67
CA SER A 174 20.16 -11.81 6.12
C SER A 174 18.99 -10.88 5.81
N PHE A 175 17.92 -11.43 5.25
CA PHE A 175 16.68 -10.71 4.96
C PHE A 175 16.03 -10.20 6.26
N VAL A 176 15.81 -11.06 7.25
CA VAL A 176 15.18 -10.69 8.53
C VAL A 176 15.97 -9.58 9.22
N LYS A 177 17.30 -9.75 9.34
CA LYS A 177 18.16 -8.74 9.95
C LYS A 177 18.06 -7.38 9.25
N SER A 178 18.19 -7.38 7.91
CA SER A 178 18.19 -6.15 7.12
C SER A 178 16.81 -5.49 7.10
N TYR A 179 15.74 -6.28 7.00
CA TYR A 179 14.37 -5.81 7.03
C TYR A 179 14.05 -5.12 8.36
N SER A 180 14.31 -5.79 9.49
CA SER A 180 14.05 -5.22 10.82
C SER A 180 14.82 -3.92 11.03
N SER A 181 16.11 -3.91 10.71
CA SER A 181 16.96 -2.72 10.85
C SER A 181 16.44 -1.54 10.02
N ASN A 182 16.06 -1.78 8.76
CA ASN A 182 15.52 -0.73 7.89
C ASN A 182 14.15 -0.22 8.34
N ARG A 183 13.30 -1.10 8.91
CA ARG A 183 11.99 -0.70 9.43
C ARG A 183 12.10 0.11 10.71
N GLU A 184 13.03 -0.24 11.58
CA GLU A 184 13.28 0.48 12.83
C GLU A 184 13.87 1.88 12.57
N ASN A 185 14.78 2.00 11.61
CA ASN A 185 15.41 3.28 11.25
C ASN A 185 14.50 4.27 10.49
N GLN A 186 13.31 3.84 10.06
CA GLN A 186 12.33 4.67 9.35
C GLN A 186 11.18 5.18 10.24
N ASN A 187 11.13 4.76 11.52
CA ASN A 187 10.20 5.29 12.51
C ASN A 187 10.87 6.35 13.38
#